data_AF-A0A6N4XJW7-F1
#
_entry.id   AF-A0A6N4XJW7-F1
#
_cell.length_a   1.000
_cell.length_b   1.000
_cell.length_c   1.000
_cell.angle_alpha   90.00
_cell.angle_beta   90.00
_cell.angle_gamma   90.00
#
_symmetry.space_group_name_H-M   'P 1'
#
loop_
_entity.id
_entity.type
_entity.pdbx_description
1 polymer ?
#
loop_
_entity_poly.entity_id
_entity_poly.type
_entity_poly.pdbx_seq_one_letter_code
_entity_poly.pdbx_strand_id
1 'polypeptide(L)'
;MKKKIQETLSRTTEVVSTYPMVLLMALLASIGTICMFENNHDREQFFPYSKFTICCCLGISLMFAIKMLSQRIGKSMLLQVIGIIFLIGFYFIFPKKEKDFTEIYGYIIAVTILLAHLSVSFFPFLDKNRELSFWQYNKNLFVNIFLTAVFTGVLTIGVELAILAIDKLFDFKFHDNLYANTFYILAIFGSCFIFLLFNEKGLNNLEKEGIYPNILKFFTQFILIPLLLIYVVILYFYSIKIVINWELPRGWVSYLVLAYSIIGILALLLVHPLKEENAKSWVKIFSKAFYYTIIPLIVLLFVAIFTRILEYGYTEPRYFVFLLAVWLLSIVLYFILNKKSNIKFIPISLFVFGIFSLVFPYLNAFSVAKRSQKSELQKILNENKLVKEGKINFQKNITDAVANEIANKFEFLAQRKQQDFLSGFLEKEDQNNLAENIVSGNFWNIQYDIQNKFIHKSDTQKASQYERLVINSEKQALEIENYRYFIEFPRYDLEAKSINTNDQFKIIDDLSGHLSLKVILNSTKEVDLGPMIAQLLKKYEGKTGTITVPEISLESDLGNYHIKLIFKNMIKEKNPYDKNATIYYDNVYLLIK
;
A
#
# COMPACT_ATOMS: atom_id res chain seq x y z
N MET A 1 -15.27 27.40 -36.42
CA MET A 1 -14.11 27.37 -35.51
C MET A 1 -14.22 28.39 -34.36
N LYS A 2 -14.37 29.69 -34.64
CA LYS A 2 -14.49 30.75 -33.59
C LYS A 2 -15.59 30.49 -32.54
N LYS A 3 -16.81 30.11 -32.95
CA LYS A 3 -17.92 29.80 -32.04
C LYS A 3 -17.63 28.64 -31.08
N LYS A 4 -17.01 27.56 -31.57
CA LYS A 4 -16.61 26.41 -30.73
C LYS A 4 -15.49 26.77 -29.75
N ILE A 5 -14.52 27.59 -30.17
CA ILE A 5 -13.46 28.08 -29.28
C ILE A 5 -14.04 28.96 -28.17
N GLN A 6 -14.95 29.88 -28.52
CA GLN A 6 -15.66 30.72 -27.54
C GLN A 6 -16.48 29.89 -26.56
N GLU A 7 -17.17 28.85 -27.03
CA GLU A 7 -17.93 27.93 -26.19
C GLU A 7 -17.02 27.16 -25.22
N THR A 8 -15.90 26.61 -25.68
CA THR A 8 -14.92 25.94 -24.81
C THR A 8 -14.33 26.89 -23.78
N LEU A 9 -13.94 28.11 -24.17
CA LEU A 9 -13.41 29.12 -23.25
C LEU A 9 -14.45 29.55 -22.20
N SER A 10 -15.71 29.64 -22.59
CA SER A 10 -16.81 29.92 -21.66
C SER A 10 -16.94 28.81 -20.62
N ARG A 11 -16.92 27.55 -21.04
CA ARG A 11 -17.00 26.39 -20.13
C ARG A 11 -15.82 26.31 -19.16
N THR A 12 -14.60 26.59 -19.66
CA THR A 12 -13.40 26.69 -18.82
C THR A 12 -13.55 27.79 -17.76
N THR A 13 -14.02 28.97 -18.15
CA THR A 13 -14.26 30.08 -17.21
C THR A 13 -15.32 29.72 -16.16
N GLU A 14 -16.38 29.01 -16.56
CA GLU A 14 -17.42 28.54 -15.65
C GLU A 14 -16.87 27.54 -14.63
N VAL A 15 -16.01 26.61 -15.05
CA VAL A 15 -15.37 25.65 -14.13
C VAL A 15 -14.46 26.35 -13.13
N VAL A 16 -13.60 27.27 -13.58
CA VAL A 16 -12.66 27.98 -12.70
C VAL A 16 -13.40 28.84 -11.67
N SER A 17 -14.45 29.53 -12.08
CA SER A 17 -15.26 30.34 -11.17
C SER A 17 -16.12 29.50 -10.22
N THR A 18 -16.59 28.34 -10.65
CA THR A 18 -17.45 27.47 -9.84
C THR A 18 -16.65 26.65 -8.83
N TYR A 19 -15.46 26.16 -9.20
CA TYR A 19 -14.66 25.20 -8.41
C TYR A 19 -13.24 25.68 -8.04
N PRO A 20 -13.03 26.94 -7.61
CA PRO A 20 -11.69 27.49 -7.41
C PRO A 20 -10.90 26.72 -6.34
N MET A 21 -11.55 26.31 -5.25
CA MET A 21 -10.87 25.56 -4.17
C MET A 21 -10.49 24.13 -4.59
N VAL A 22 -11.29 23.46 -5.43
CA VAL A 22 -10.97 22.10 -5.90
C VAL A 22 -9.75 22.16 -6.82
N LEU A 23 -9.71 23.12 -7.74
CA LEU A 23 -8.58 23.35 -8.63
C LEU A 23 -7.31 23.75 -7.87
N LEU A 24 -7.45 24.61 -6.85
CA LEU A 24 -6.33 24.97 -5.99
C LEU A 24 -5.76 23.76 -5.26
N MET A 25 -6.61 22.91 -4.68
CA MET A 25 -6.15 21.67 -4.02
C MET A 25 -5.45 20.73 -5.01
N ALA A 26 -5.98 20.58 -6.23
CA ALA A 26 -5.37 19.74 -7.27
C ALA A 26 -4.02 20.28 -7.75
N LEU A 27 -3.90 21.60 -7.91
CA LEU A 27 -2.66 22.25 -8.31
C LEU A 27 -1.59 22.09 -7.22
N LEU A 28 -1.95 22.36 -5.97
CA LEU A 28 -1.05 22.18 -4.83
C LEU A 28 -0.65 20.71 -4.64
N ALA A 29 -1.56 19.76 -4.88
CA ALA A 29 -1.23 18.34 -4.88
C ALA A 29 -0.24 17.96 -6.00
N SER A 30 -0.40 18.50 -7.21
CA SER A 30 0.57 18.26 -8.30
C SER A 30 1.94 18.86 -8.00
N ILE A 31 1.98 20.09 -7.48
CA ILE A 31 3.24 20.75 -7.08
C ILE A 31 3.90 19.98 -5.94
N GLY A 32 3.13 19.60 -4.91
CA GLY A 32 3.63 18.80 -3.81
C GLY A 32 4.22 17.46 -4.25
N THR A 33 3.57 16.78 -5.22
CA THR A 33 4.07 15.52 -5.79
C THR A 33 5.36 15.73 -6.58
N ILE A 34 5.49 16.83 -7.33
CA ILE A 34 6.73 17.20 -8.01
C ILE A 34 7.84 17.46 -6.99
N CYS A 35 7.59 18.26 -5.95
CA CYS A 35 8.56 18.51 -4.90
C CYS A 35 8.98 17.23 -4.16
N MET A 36 8.05 16.29 -3.95
CA MET A 36 8.38 14.95 -3.42
C MET A 36 9.31 14.18 -4.36
N PHE A 37 9.03 14.19 -5.66
CA PHE A 37 9.81 13.47 -6.65
C PHE A 37 11.23 14.04 -6.77
N GLU A 38 11.36 15.36 -6.84
CA GLU A 38 12.66 16.05 -6.93
C GLU A 38 13.53 15.87 -5.68
N ASN A 39 12.89 15.70 -4.51
CA ASN A 39 13.58 15.51 -3.22
C ASN A 39 13.52 14.06 -2.71
N ASN A 40 13.30 13.07 -3.59
CA ASN A 40 13.19 11.66 -3.19
C ASN A 40 14.44 11.09 -2.49
N HIS A 41 15.62 11.70 -2.69
CA HIS A 41 16.87 11.33 -2.02
C HIS A 41 17.11 12.09 -0.71
N ASP A 42 16.43 13.22 -0.47
CA ASP A 42 16.52 14.00 0.77
C ASP A 42 15.27 13.77 1.64
N ARG A 43 15.41 12.86 2.60
CA ARG A 43 14.34 12.48 3.52
C ARG A 43 13.81 13.65 4.36
N GLU A 44 14.64 14.62 4.70
CA GLU A 44 14.22 15.76 5.52
C GLU A 44 13.25 16.67 4.76
N GLN A 45 13.43 16.79 3.45
CA GLN A 45 12.56 17.57 2.57
C GLN A 45 11.37 16.75 2.05
N PHE A 46 11.58 15.48 1.72
CA PHE A 46 10.53 14.57 1.22
C PHE A 46 9.33 14.49 2.19
N PHE A 47 9.60 14.37 3.49
CA PHE A 47 8.55 14.10 4.47
C PHE A 47 7.55 15.26 4.67
N PRO A 48 7.97 16.54 4.80
CA PRO A 48 7.06 17.68 4.76
C PRO A 48 6.20 17.74 3.48
N TYR A 49 6.80 17.52 2.30
CA TYR A 49 6.07 17.54 1.03
C TYR A 49 5.06 16.40 0.93
N SER A 50 5.36 15.22 1.47
CA SER A 50 4.41 14.10 1.49
C SER A 50 3.18 14.39 2.34
N LYS A 51 3.36 14.93 3.55
CA LYS A 51 2.25 15.37 4.42
C LYS A 51 1.38 16.42 3.75
N PHE A 52 2.01 17.42 3.12
CA PHE A 52 1.32 18.47 2.39
C PHE A 52 0.50 17.89 1.24
N THR A 53 1.12 17.05 0.41
CA THR A 53 0.49 16.40 -0.74
C THR A 53 -0.71 15.55 -0.33
N ILE A 54 -0.59 14.76 0.74
CA ILE A 54 -1.70 13.96 1.29
C ILE A 54 -2.89 14.86 1.69
N CYS A 55 -2.62 16.00 2.33
CA CYS A 55 -3.65 16.96 2.72
C CYS A 55 -4.33 17.60 1.50
N CYS A 56 -3.57 17.96 0.47
CA CYS A 56 -4.12 18.51 -0.78
C CYS A 56 -4.95 17.47 -1.53
N CYS A 57 -4.48 16.23 -1.65
CA CYS A 57 -5.23 15.11 -2.26
C CYS A 57 -6.56 14.85 -1.54
N LEU A 58 -6.54 14.82 -0.19
CA LEU A 58 -7.75 14.74 0.62
C LEU A 58 -8.69 15.93 0.35
N GLY A 59 -8.10 17.13 0.22
CA GLY A 59 -8.78 18.37 -0.07
C GLY A 59 -9.56 18.37 -1.38
N ILE A 60 -9.11 17.66 -2.42
CA ILE A 60 -9.83 17.56 -3.70
C ILE A 60 -11.24 17.00 -3.49
N SER A 61 -11.34 15.84 -2.83
CA SER A 61 -12.64 15.20 -2.57
C SER A 61 -13.49 16.00 -1.56
N LEU A 62 -12.86 16.49 -0.48
CA LEU A 62 -13.56 17.24 0.54
C LEU A 62 -14.14 18.56 0.03
N MET A 63 -13.36 19.34 -0.73
CA MET A 63 -13.80 20.61 -1.30
C MET A 63 -14.88 20.42 -2.35
N PHE A 64 -14.81 19.34 -3.14
CA PHE A 64 -15.87 19.00 -4.08
C PHE A 64 -17.17 18.63 -3.33
N ALA A 65 -17.10 17.79 -2.29
CA ALA A 65 -18.26 17.45 -1.46
C ALA A 65 -18.90 18.68 -0.80
N ILE A 66 -18.07 19.59 -0.25
CA ILE A 66 -18.51 20.86 0.33
C ILE A 66 -19.16 21.76 -0.72
N LYS A 67 -18.60 21.84 -1.94
CA LYS A 67 -19.19 22.64 -3.02
C LYS A 67 -20.55 22.09 -3.44
N MET A 68 -20.71 20.78 -3.52
CA MET A 68 -22.00 20.16 -3.82
C MET A 68 -23.01 20.43 -2.69
N LEU A 69 -22.60 20.30 -1.43
CA LEU A 69 -23.44 20.66 -0.29
C LEU A 69 -23.84 22.14 -0.34
N SER A 70 -22.90 23.04 -0.64
CA SER A 70 -23.18 24.49 -0.65
C SER A 70 -24.13 24.92 -1.77
N GLN A 71 -24.16 24.20 -2.89
CA GLN A 71 -25.17 24.39 -3.94
C GLN A 71 -26.58 24.01 -3.46
N ARG A 72 -26.69 23.14 -2.45
CA ARG A 72 -27.97 22.76 -1.83
C ARG A 72 -28.41 23.72 -0.73
N ILE A 73 -27.53 23.96 0.25
CA ILE A 73 -27.87 24.67 1.50
C ILE A 73 -27.39 26.12 1.53
N GLY A 74 -26.70 26.59 0.49
CA GLY A 74 -26.04 27.89 0.45
C GLY A 74 -24.73 27.91 1.27
N LYS A 75 -24.36 29.11 1.74
CA LYS A 75 -23.22 29.34 2.66
C LYS A 75 -21.86 28.83 2.16
N SER A 76 -21.61 28.93 0.84
CA SER A 76 -20.39 28.38 0.20
C SER A 76 -19.09 28.82 0.88
N MET A 77 -18.97 30.11 1.23
CA MET A 77 -17.76 30.64 1.87
C MET A 77 -17.52 30.00 3.25
N LEU A 78 -18.54 29.98 4.12
CA LEU A 78 -18.43 29.41 5.47
C LEU A 78 -18.02 27.93 5.43
N LEU A 79 -18.65 27.14 4.56
CA LEU A 79 -18.35 25.71 4.47
C LEU A 79 -16.95 25.45 3.92
N GLN A 80 -16.49 26.24 2.93
CA GLN A 80 -15.13 26.13 2.40
C GLN A 80 -14.09 26.50 3.46
N VAL A 81 -14.33 27.56 4.27
CA VAL A 81 -13.46 27.93 5.40
C VAL A 81 -13.38 26.79 6.42
N ILE A 82 -14.50 26.17 6.78
CA ILE A 82 -14.52 25.01 7.68
C ILE A 82 -13.71 23.85 7.08
N GLY A 83 -13.86 23.58 5.77
CA GLY A 83 -13.06 22.58 5.07
C GLY A 83 -11.56 22.86 5.15
N ILE A 84 -11.15 24.12 5.00
CA ILE A 84 -9.72 24.50 5.06
C ILE A 84 -9.19 24.38 6.49
N ILE A 85 -9.96 24.84 7.49
CA ILE A 85 -9.60 24.66 8.91
C ILE A 85 -9.43 23.17 9.23
N PHE A 86 -10.31 22.31 8.71
CA PHE A 86 -10.17 20.86 8.86
C PHE A 86 -8.88 20.34 8.22
N LEU A 87 -8.55 20.74 6.98
CA LEU A 87 -7.31 20.30 6.32
C LEU A 87 -6.04 20.78 7.05
N ILE A 88 -6.05 22.01 7.56
CA ILE A 88 -4.97 22.55 8.40
C ILE A 88 -4.84 21.72 9.68
N GLY A 89 -5.95 21.47 10.37
CA GLY A 89 -5.97 20.62 11.56
C GLY A 89 -5.44 19.21 11.27
N PHE A 90 -5.85 18.63 10.13
CA PHE A 90 -5.41 17.31 9.69
C PHE A 90 -3.89 17.27 9.42
N TYR A 91 -3.31 18.30 8.81
CA TYR A 91 -1.85 18.42 8.62
C TYR A 91 -1.09 18.33 9.95
N PHE A 92 -1.61 18.94 11.00
CA PHE A 92 -0.98 18.94 12.34
C PHE A 92 -1.19 17.64 13.14
N ILE A 93 -2.00 16.70 12.65
CA ILE A 93 -2.08 15.35 13.26
C ILE A 93 -0.78 14.58 13.01
N PHE A 94 -0.14 14.81 11.86
CA PHE A 94 1.08 14.11 11.48
C PHE A 94 2.28 14.54 12.34
N PRO A 95 3.24 13.62 12.58
CA PRO A 95 4.41 13.96 13.36
C PRO A 95 5.31 14.94 12.60
N LYS A 96 6.19 15.62 13.34
CA LYS A 96 7.15 16.57 12.75
C LYS A 96 8.23 15.84 11.95
N LYS A 97 8.73 14.71 12.46
CA LYS A 97 9.83 13.93 11.89
C LYS A 97 9.32 12.63 11.28
N GLU A 98 9.97 12.19 10.19
CA GLU A 98 9.63 10.94 9.49
C GLU A 98 9.72 9.72 10.40
N LYS A 99 10.77 9.63 11.22
CA LYS A 99 10.99 8.51 12.15
C LYS A 99 9.84 8.24 13.13
N ASP A 100 9.04 9.25 13.41
CA ASP A 100 7.88 9.15 14.30
C ASP A 100 6.60 8.71 13.54
N PHE A 101 6.66 8.65 12.21
CA PHE A 101 5.55 8.24 11.35
C PHE A 101 5.41 6.72 11.34
N THR A 102 4.60 6.22 12.28
CA THR A 102 4.28 4.78 12.39
C THR A 102 3.03 4.40 11.59
N GLU A 103 2.73 3.10 11.53
CA GLU A 103 1.56 2.54 10.84
C GLU A 103 0.22 3.17 11.25
N ILE A 104 0.12 3.70 12.48
CA ILE A 104 -1.07 4.43 12.97
C ILE A 104 -1.49 5.50 11.96
N TYR A 105 -0.54 6.29 11.46
CA TYR A 105 -0.83 7.38 10.54
C TYR A 105 -1.33 6.87 9.20
N GLY A 106 -0.85 5.71 8.75
CA GLY A 106 -1.38 5.01 7.58
C GLY A 106 -2.89 4.71 7.71
N TYR A 107 -3.32 4.19 8.86
CA TYR A 107 -4.76 3.96 9.11
C TYR A 107 -5.56 5.27 9.17
N ILE A 108 -5.02 6.30 9.83
CA ILE A 108 -5.67 7.62 9.90
C ILE A 108 -5.87 8.19 8.49
N ILE A 109 -4.83 8.14 7.64
CA ILE A 109 -4.88 8.61 6.25
C ILE A 109 -5.91 7.81 5.46
N ALA A 110 -5.81 6.47 5.48
CA ALA A 110 -6.69 5.60 4.70
C ALA A 110 -8.17 5.82 5.04
N VAL A 111 -8.51 5.85 6.34
CA VAL A 111 -9.89 6.08 6.77
C VAL A 111 -10.33 7.50 6.46
N THR A 112 -9.49 8.52 6.67
CA THR A 112 -9.89 9.91 6.40
C THR A 112 -10.10 10.18 4.90
N ILE A 113 -9.27 9.60 4.03
CA ILE A 113 -9.47 9.65 2.57
C ILE A 113 -10.78 8.96 2.19
N LEU A 114 -11.05 7.76 2.74
CA LEU A 114 -12.32 7.07 2.53
C LEU A 114 -13.50 7.94 2.96
N LEU A 115 -13.44 8.56 4.14
CA LEU A 115 -14.48 9.45 4.65
C LEU A 115 -14.70 10.66 3.72
N ALA A 116 -13.64 11.33 3.29
CA ALA A 116 -13.75 12.46 2.37
C ALA A 116 -14.35 12.04 1.01
N HIS A 117 -14.00 10.86 0.50
CA HIS A 117 -14.59 10.33 -0.73
C HIS A 117 -16.07 9.97 -0.55
N LEU A 118 -16.44 9.31 0.56
CA LEU A 118 -17.83 9.00 0.87
C LEU A 118 -18.68 10.27 1.01
N SER A 119 -18.13 11.35 1.58
CA SER A 119 -18.80 12.65 1.68
C SER A 119 -19.28 13.18 0.33
N VAL A 120 -18.50 12.97 -0.74
CA VAL A 120 -18.90 13.35 -2.11
C VAL A 120 -20.23 12.71 -2.50
N SER A 121 -20.47 11.47 -2.07
CA SER A 121 -21.67 10.70 -2.42
C SER A 121 -22.94 11.24 -1.77
N PHE A 122 -22.91 11.61 -0.48
CA PHE A 122 -24.14 11.83 0.30
C PHE A 122 -24.30 13.21 0.94
N PHE A 123 -23.25 14.04 1.06
CA PHE A 123 -23.37 15.37 1.68
C PHE A 123 -24.52 16.22 1.09
N PRO A 124 -24.71 16.34 -0.24
CA PRO A 124 -25.84 17.10 -0.80
C PRO A 124 -27.24 16.45 -0.61
N PHE A 125 -27.33 15.30 0.06
CA PHE A 125 -28.52 14.46 0.22
C PHE A 125 -28.83 14.06 1.67
N LEU A 126 -28.46 14.90 2.65
CA LEU A 126 -28.75 14.67 4.08
C LEU A 126 -30.27 14.63 4.39
N ASP A 127 -31.11 15.22 3.54
CA ASP A 127 -32.57 15.18 3.67
C ASP A 127 -33.13 13.80 3.33
N LYS A 128 -34.22 13.40 4.00
CA LYS A 128 -34.83 12.06 3.80
C LYS A 128 -35.41 11.85 2.38
N ASN A 129 -35.95 12.89 1.75
CA ASN A 129 -36.80 12.76 0.56
C ASN A 129 -36.09 13.05 -0.78
N ARG A 130 -35.07 12.27 -1.19
CA ARG A 130 -34.35 12.45 -2.48
C ARG A 130 -33.61 11.20 -2.98
N GLU A 131 -34.19 10.01 -2.82
CA GLU A 131 -33.47 8.76 -3.14
C GLU A 131 -33.15 8.63 -4.63
N LEU A 132 -34.11 8.93 -5.52
CA LEU A 132 -33.88 8.89 -6.96
C LEU A 132 -32.82 9.91 -7.40
N SER A 133 -32.89 11.15 -6.89
CA SER A 133 -31.89 12.19 -7.18
C SER A 133 -30.49 11.82 -6.66
N PHE A 134 -30.42 11.22 -5.46
CA PHE A 134 -29.17 10.70 -4.91
C PHE A 134 -28.58 9.62 -5.81
N TRP A 135 -29.41 8.72 -6.32
CA TRP A 135 -28.97 7.70 -7.28
C TRP A 135 -28.48 8.31 -8.59
N GLN A 136 -29.26 9.22 -9.19
CA GLN A 136 -28.91 9.87 -10.46
C GLN A 136 -27.59 10.64 -10.35
N TYR A 137 -27.42 11.37 -9.26
CA TYR A 137 -26.17 12.06 -8.92
C TYR A 137 -24.98 11.11 -8.86
N ASN A 138 -25.06 10.03 -8.06
CA ASN A 138 -23.93 9.09 -7.92
C ASN A 138 -23.65 8.32 -9.22
N LYS A 139 -24.68 7.95 -9.98
CA LYS A 139 -24.53 7.33 -11.30
C LYS A 139 -23.81 8.28 -12.26
N ASN A 140 -24.24 9.54 -12.34
CA ASN A 140 -23.64 10.54 -13.23
C ASN A 140 -22.19 10.84 -12.80
N LEU A 141 -21.91 10.95 -11.50
CA LEU A 141 -20.54 11.05 -10.99
C LEU A 141 -19.68 9.85 -11.39
N PHE A 142 -20.18 8.62 -11.23
CA PHE A 142 -19.45 7.41 -11.61
C PHE A 142 -19.09 7.40 -13.10
N VAL A 143 -20.06 7.76 -13.97
CA VAL A 143 -19.82 7.89 -15.42
C VAL A 143 -18.78 8.97 -15.69
N ASN A 144 -18.86 10.12 -15.04
CA ASN A 144 -17.92 11.21 -15.21
C ASN A 144 -16.51 10.84 -14.75
N ILE A 145 -16.34 10.10 -13.63
CA ILE A 145 -15.05 9.58 -13.18
C ILE A 145 -14.45 8.63 -14.23
N PHE A 146 -15.27 7.72 -14.78
CA PHE A 146 -14.82 6.80 -15.83
C PHE A 146 -14.38 7.55 -17.09
N LEU A 147 -15.18 8.52 -17.55
CA LEU A 147 -14.82 9.36 -18.69
C LEU A 147 -13.55 10.17 -18.42
N THR A 148 -13.40 10.74 -17.22
CA THR A 148 -12.16 11.42 -16.82
C THR A 148 -10.97 10.50 -16.92
N ALA A 149 -11.04 9.27 -16.39
CA ALA A 149 -9.93 8.33 -16.46
C ALA A 149 -9.51 8.02 -17.91
N VAL A 150 -10.47 7.83 -18.81
CA VAL A 150 -10.20 7.59 -20.24
C VAL A 150 -9.57 8.83 -20.88
N PHE A 151 -10.17 10.01 -20.71
CA PHE A 151 -9.69 11.24 -21.33
C PHE A 151 -8.33 11.68 -20.81
N THR A 152 -8.11 11.60 -19.49
CA THR A 152 -6.80 11.86 -18.88
C THR A 152 -5.78 10.83 -19.34
N GLY A 153 -6.13 9.53 -19.37
CA GLY A 153 -5.21 8.50 -19.84
C GLY A 153 -4.74 8.75 -21.27
N VAL A 154 -5.66 9.03 -22.20
CA VAL A 154 -5.33 9.37 -23.59
C VAL A 154 -4.51 10.65 -23.67
N LEU A 155 -4.87 11.69 -22.91
CA LEU A 155 -4.16 12.97 -22.90
C LEU A 155 -2.73 12.81 -22.38
N THR A 156 -2.56 12.18 -21.21
CA THR A 156 -1.26 11.96 -20.60
C THR A 156 -0.38 11.10 -21.50
N ILE A 157 -0.86 9.93 -21.95
CA ILE A 157 -0.07 9.08 -22.87
C ILE A 157 0.26 9.83 -24.15
N GLY A 158 -0.68 10.57 -24.73
CA GLY A 158 -0.45 11.35 -25.94
C GLY A 158 0.62 12.43 -25.77
N VAL A 159 0.63 13.14 -24.64
CA VAL A 159 1.65 14.15 -24.34
C VAL A 159 3.00 13.51 -24.05
N GLU A 160 3.07 12.43 -23.26
CA GLU A 160 4.32 11.72 -22.99
C GLU A 160 4.95 11.17 -24.29
N LEU A 161 4.13 10.60 -25.19
CA LEU A 161 4.60 10.15 -26.51
C LEU A 161 5.06 11.30 -27.40
N ALA A 162 4.44 12.47 -27.32
CA ALA A 162 4.88 13.65 -28.06
C ALA A 162 6.23 14.17 -27.53
N ILE A 163 6.42 14.20 -26.21
CA ILE A 163 7.71 14.54 -25.58
C ILE A 163 8.78 13.54 -26.03
N LEU A 164 8.46 12.24 -25.98
CA LEU A 164 9.37 11.17 -26.45
C LEU A 164 9.73 11.32 -27.94
N ALA A 165 8.75 11.62 -28.79
CA ALA A 165 9.00 11.82 -30.21
C ALA A 165 9.93 13.01 -30.44
N ILE A 166 9.73 14.13 -29.74
CA ILE A 166 10.61 15.29 -29.83
C ILE A 166 12.02 14.95 -29.33
N ASP A 167 12.11 14.27 -28.18
CA ASP A 167 13.38 13.85 -27.58
C ASP A 167 14.21 12.98 -28.53
N LYS A 168 13.58 11.99 -29.17
CA LYS A 168 14.27 11.02 -30.05
C LYS A 168 14.47 11.52 -31.47
N LEU A 169 13.54 12.27 -32.05
CA LEU A 169 13.66 12.73 -33.44
C LEU A 169 14.61 13.92 -33.59
N PHE A 170 14.72 14.77 -32.56
CA PHE A 170 15.58 15.96 -32.60
C PHE A 170 16.81 15.86 -31.68
N ASP A 171 17.03 14.68 -31.06
CA ASP A 171 18.14 14.39 -30.14
C ASP A 171 18.31 15.45 -29.02
N PHE A 172 17.19 15.95 -28.48
CA PHE A 172 17.22 16.98 -27.44
C PHE A 172 17.74 16.48 -26.09
N LYS A 173 17.63 15.17 -25.81
CA LYS A 173 18.05 14.52 -24.55
C LYS A 173 17.44 15.21 -23.32
N PHE A 174 16.11 15.33 -23.30
CA PHE A 174 15.38 15.89 -22.18
C PHE A 174 15.67 15.13 -20.89
N HIS A 175 15.69 15.85 -19.78
CA HIS A 175 15.88 15.27 -18.45
C HIS A 175 14.60 14.52 -18.01
N ASP A 176 14.75 13.40 -17.31
CA ASP A 176 13.63 12.54 -16.88
C ASP A 176 12.59 13.29 -16.01
N ASN A 177 13.02 14.34 -15.30
CA ASN A 177 12.11 15.20 -14.53
C ASN A 177 11.03 15.85 -15.40
N LEU A 178 11.30 16.14 -16.69
CA LEU A 178 10.29 16.72 -17.59
C LEU A 178 9.12 15.75 -17.78
N TYR A 179 9.41 14.47 -18.00
CA TYR A 179 8.41 13.41 -18.15
C TYR A 179 7.61 13.26 -16.84
N ALA A 180 8.30 13.10 -15.70
CA ALA A 180 7.64 12.94 -14.41
C ALA A 180 6.76 14.14 -14.04
N ASN A 181 7.26 15.38 -14.22
CA ASN A 181 6.53 16.59 -13.87
C ASN A 181 5.29 16.78 -14.76
N THR A 182 5.43 16.49 -16.07
CA THR A 182 4.30 16.52 -17.00
C THR A 182 3.24 15.48 -16.63
N PHE A 183 3.67 14.26 -16.34
CA PHE A 183 2.81 13.17 -15.88
C PHE A 183 2.02 13.58 -14.63
N TYR A 184 2.67 14.08 -13.58
CA TYR A 184 1.99 14.44 -12.32
C TYR A 184 0.99 15.60 -12.49
N ILE A 185 1.34 16.62 -13.28
CA ILE A 185 0.43 17.74 -13.57
C ILE A 185 -0.81 17.22 -14.31
N LEU A 186 -0.63 16.42 -15.36
CA LEU A 186 -1.76 15.91 -16.15
C LEU A 186 -2.58 14.89 -15.37
N ALA A 187 -1.94 13.98 -14.64
CA ALA A 187 -2.60 12.93 -13.87
C ALA A 187 -3.39 13.48 -12.68
N ILE A 188 -2.92 14.54 -12.01
CA ILE A 188 -3.58 15.11 -10.83
C ILE A 188 -4.43 16.33 -11.20
N PHE A 189 -3.78 17.42 -11.65
CA PHE A 189 -4.49 18.66 -11.97
C PHE A 189 -5.33 18.51 -13.24
N GLY A 190 -4.76 17.90 -14.30
CA GLY A 190 -5.47 17.66 -15.55
C GLY A 190 -6.70 16.76 -15.37
N SER A 191 -6.60 15.68 -14.60
CA SER A 191 -7.74 14.81 -14.28
C SER A 191 -8.83 15.54 -13.51
N CYS A 192 -8.47 16.32 -12.50
CA CYS A 192 -9.42 17.13 -11.74
C CYS A 192 -10.11 18.15 -12.64
N PHE A 193 -9.36 18.83 -13.50
CA PHE A 193 -9.91 19.82 -14.43
C PHE A 193 -10.89 19.18 -15.42
N ILE A 194 -10.53 18.04 -16.03
CA ILE A 194 -11.40 17.29 -16.94
C ILE A 194 -12.65 16.78 -16.22
N PHE A 195 -12.51 16.24 -15.01
CA PHE A 195 -13.64 15.85 -14.18
C PHE A 195 -14.58 17.03 -13.94
N LEU A 196 -14.06 18.20 -13.57
CA LEU A 196 -14.90 19.38 -13.34
C LEU A 196 -15.57 19.90 -14.62
N LEU A 197 -14.96 19.75 -15.80
CA LEU A 197 -15.61 20.03 -17.09
C LEU A 197 -16.83 19.12 -17.34
N PHE A 198 -16.77 17.85 -16.96
CA PHE A 198 -17.95 16.96 -17.05
C PHE A 198 -19.03 17.28 -16.00
N ASN A 199 -18.68 18.07 -14.98
CA ASN A 199 -19.55 18.46 -13.87
C ASN A 199 -19.80 19.98 -13.82
N GLU A 200 -19.56 20.72 -14.91
CA GLU A 200 -19.51 22.20 -14.92
C GLU A 200 -20.78 22.87 -14.37
N LYS A 201 -21.95 22.30 -14.70
CA LYS A 201 -23.27 22.79 -14.26
C LYS A 201 -23.66 22.37 -12.84
N GLY A 202 -22.78 21.67 -12.14
CA GLY A 202 -22.93 21.26 -10.75
C GLY A 202 -24.12 20.36 -10.44
N LEU A 203 -24.58 20.46 -9.19
CA LEU A 203 -25.53 19.57 -8.55
C LEU A 203 -26.83 19.40 -9.33
N ASN A 204 -27.41 20.51 -9.80
CA ASN A 204 -28.68 20.49 -10.53
C ASN A 204 -28.60 19.69 -11.84
N ASN A 205 -27.43 19.61 -12.48
CA ASN A 205 -27.24 18.81 -13.68
C ASN A 205 -26.98 17.33 -13.33
N LEU A 206 -26.26 17.08 -12.25
CA LEU A 206 -25.98 15.73 -11.77
C LEU A 206 -27.23 15.02 -11.26
N GLU A 207 -28.20 15.76 -10.72
CA GLU A 207 -29.50 15.24 -10.31
C GLU A 207 -30.50 15.05 -11.46
N LYS A 208 -30.17 15.43 -12.69
CA LYS A 208 -31.10 15.25 -13.80
C LYS A 208 -31.14 13.79 -14.24
N GLU A 209 -32.34 13.38 -14.64
CA GLU A 209 -32.54 12.13 -15.32
C GLU A 209 -31.86 12.19 -16.68
N GLY A 210 -30.70 11.53 -16.77
CA GLY A 210 -29.96 11.34 -18.01
C GLY A 210 -30.13 9.91 -18.52
N ILE A 211 -30.10 9.76 -19.84
CA ILE A 211 -30.12 8.45 -20.52
C ILE A 211 -29.08 7.54 -19.85
N TYR A 212 -29.52 6.40 -19.35
CA TYR A 212 -28.60 5.42 -18.77
C TYR A 212 -27.67 4.89 -19.87
N PRO A 213 -26.34 5.04 -19.76
CA PRO A 213 -25.44 4.64 -20.84
C PRO A 213 -25.62 3.16 -21.18
N ASN A 214 -25.85 2.85 -22.45
CA ASN A 214 -26.04 1.46 -22.91
C ASN A 214 -24.85 0.58 -22.52
N ILE A 215 -23.62 1.13 -22.56
CA ILE A 215 -22.40 0.43 -22.14
C ILE A 215 -22.43 0.06 -20.66
N LEU A 216 -22.87 0.97 -19.79
CA LEU A 216 -22.97 0.72 -18.35
C LEU A 216 -24.07 -0.31 -18.05
N LYS A 217 -25.14 -0.30 -18.85
CA LYS A 217 -26.24 -1.28 -18.74
C LYS A 217 -25.75 -2.66 -19.11
N PHE A 218 -25.04 -2.75 -20.22
CA PHE A 218 -24.47 -3.98 -20.70
C PHE A 218 -23.46 -4.55 -19.69
N PHE A 219 -22.50 -3.72 -19.27
CA PHE A 219 -21.50 -4.09 -18.28
C PHE A 219 -22.13 -4.62 -16.99
N THR A 220 -23.08 -3.89 -16.42
CA THR A 220 -23.66 -4.26 -15.14
C THR A 220 -24.52 -5.53 -15.25
N GLN A 221 -25.35 -5.65 -16.30
CA GLN A 221 -26.30 -6.77 -16.44
C GLN A 221 -25.68 -8.07 -16.96
N PHE A 222 -24.68 -7.98 -17.84
CA PHE A 222 -24.12 -9.14 -18.56
C PHE A 222 -22.70 -9.50 -18.16
N ILE A 223 -21.96 -8.60 -17.50
CA ILE A 223 -20.60 -8.88 -17.05
C ILE A 223 -20.57 -8.96 -15.52
N LEU A 224 -20.94 -7.88 -14.83
CA LEU A 224 -20.77 -7.76 -13.38
C LEU A 224 -21.65 -8.73 -12.59
N ILE A 225 -22.97 -8.75 -12.85
CA ILE A 225 -23.89 -9.65 -12.11
C ILE A 225 -23.58 -11.13 -12.37
N PRO A 226 -23.41 -11.62 -13.62
CA PRO A 226 -23.03 -13.00 -13.85
C PRO A 226 -21.72 -13.40 -13.16
N LEU A 227 -20.70 -12.52 -13.19
CA LEU A 227 -19.44 -12.77 -12.50
C LEU A 227 -19.62 -12.88 -10.98
N LEU A 228 -20.46 -12.03 -10.39
CA LEU A 228 -20.79 -12.11 -8.96
C LEU A 228 -21.52 -13.41 -8.60
N LEU A 229 -22.40 -13.91 -9.47
CA LEU A 229 -23.08 -15.20 -9.29
C LEU A 229 -22.08 -16.37 -9.32
N ILE A 230 -21.11 -16.35 -10.25
CA ILE A 230 -20.04 -17.35 -10.28
C ILE A 230 -19.21 -17.24 -9.00
N TYR A 231 -18.86 -16.03 -8.58
CA TYR A 231 -18.03 -15.81 -7.41
C TYR A 231 -18.69 -16.28 -6.10
N VAL A 232 -19.98 -16.00 -5.90
CA VAL A 232 -20.68 -16.48 -4.69
C VAL A 232 -20.75 -18.01 -4.65
N VAL A 233 -20.88 -18.67 -5.80
CA VAL A 233 -20.82 -20.14 -5.88
C VAL A 233 -19.44 -20.65 -5.46
N ILE A 234 -18.36 -20.03 -5.94
CA ILE A 234 -17.00 -20.36 -5.50
C ILE A 234 -16.85 -20.18 -3.99
N LEU A 235 -17.32 -19.05 -3.44
CA LEU A 235 -17.28 -18.81 -2.00
C LEU A 235 -18.08 -19.83 -1.21
N TYR A 236 -19.20 -20.32 -1.73
CA TYR A 236 -20.00 -21.35 -1.07
C TYR A 236 -19.30 -22.70 -1.08
N PHE A 237 -18.71 -23.12 -2.20
CA PHE A 237 -17.88 -24.32 -2.23
C PHE A 237 -16.71 -24.22 -1.24
N TYR A 238 -16.08 -23.05 -1.17
CA TYR A 238 -15.01 -22.80 -0.21
C TYR A 238 -15.49 -22.83 1.25
N SER A 239 -16.66 -22.25 1.52
CA SER A 239 -17.30 -22.28 2.85
C SER A 239 -17.62 -23.72 3.27
N ILE A 240 -18.15 -24.53 2.34
CA ILE A 240 -18.43 -25.96 2.56
C ILE A 240 -17.12 -26.71 2.86
N LYS A 241 -16.05 -26.47 2.09
CA LYS A 241 -14.73 -27.05 2.34
C LYS A 241 -14.23 -26.74 3.76
N ILE A 242 -14.39 -25.50 4.23
CA ILE A 242 -14.01 -25.10 5.59
C ILE A 242 -14.83 -25.87 6.63
N VAL A 243 -16.14 -26.00 6.44
CA VAL A 243 -17.02 -26.73 7.37
C VAL A 243 -16.68 -28.21 7.42
N ILE A 244 -16.41 -28.84 6.28
CA ILE A 244 -16.06 -30.27 6.19
C ILE A 244 -14.69 -30.55 6.83
N ASN A 245 -13.68 -29.74 6.48
CA ASN A 245 -12.32 -29.96 6.97
C ASN A 245 -12.10 -29.43 8.39
N TRP A 246 -13.03 -28.61 8.89
CA TRP A 246 -12.93 -27.90 10.16
C TRP A 246 -11.64 -27.07 10.30
N GLU A 247 -11.13 -26.60 9.16
CA GLU A 247 -9.84 -25.91 9.07
C GLU A 247 -10.06 -24.54 8.44
N LEU A 248 -9.80 -23.48 9.22
CA LEU A 248 -9.88 -22.12 8.74
C LEU A 248 -8.55 -21.73 8.05
N PRO A 249 -8.56 -21.43 6.75
CA PRO A 249 -7.35 -21.06 6.03
C PRO A 249 -6.82 -19.71 6.52
N ARG A 250 -5.49 -19.56 6.53
CA ARG A 250 -4.84 -18.39 7.11
C ARG A 250 -5.14 -17.12 6.30
N GLY A 251 -5.98 -16.24 6.84
CA GLY A 251 -6.09 -14.84 6.45
C GLY A 251 -6.93 -14.53 5.20
N TRP A 252 -7.10 -15.47 4.26
CA TRP A 252 -7.75 -15.19 2.97
C TRP A 252 -9.27 -15.03 3.05
N VAL A 253 -9.95 -15.74 3.96
CA VAL A 253 -11.42 -15.79 4.05
C VAL A 253 -12.03 -14.39 4.15
N SER A 254 -11.50 -13.56 5.04
CA SER A 254 -12.07 -12.23 5.31
C SER A 254 -11.99 -11.31 4.10
N TYR A 255 -10.87 -11.32 3.37
CA TYR A 255 -10.70 -10.48 2.18
C TYR A 255 -11.67 -10.87 1.07
N LEU A 256 -11.86 -12.16 0.83
CA LEU A 256 -12.74 -12.67 -0.23
C LEU A 256 -14.21 -12.30 0.03
N VAL A 257 -14.67 -12.44 1.28
CA VAL A 257 -16.05 -12.08 1.67
C VAL A 257 -16.27 -10.56 1.61
N LEU A 258 -15.32 -9.77 2.10
CA LEU A 258 -15.41 -8.32 2.04
C LEU A 258 -15.41 -7.81 0.59
N ALA A 259 -14.53 -8.32 -0.26
CA ALA A 259 -14.46 -7.95 -1.68
C ALA A 259 -15.77 -8.27 -2.42
N TYR A 260 -16.32 -9.48 -2.24
CA TYR A 260 -17.63 -9.84 -2.79
C TYR A 260 -18.73 -8.89 -2.34
N SER A 261 -18.75 -8.57 -1.05
CA SER A 261 -19.79 -7.72 -0.47
C SER A 261 -19.73 -6.30 -1.01
N ILE A 262 -18.53 -5.70 -1.11
CA ILE A 262 -18.33 -4.36 -1.67
C ILE A 262 -18.75 -4.30 -3.13
N ILE A 263 -18.25 -5.23 -3.96
CA ILE A 263 -18.56 -5.26 -5.41
C ILE A 263 -20.04 -5.53 -5.63
N GLY A 264 -20.63 -6.43 -4.84
CA GLY A 264 -22.06 -6.74 -4.93
C GLY A 264 -22.97 -5.59 -4.51
N ILE A 265 -22.63 -4.85 -3.44
CA ILE A 265 -23.35 -3.63 -3.05
C ILE A 265 -23.23 -2.58 -4.16
N LEU A 266 -22.04 -2.40 -4.75
CA LEU A 266 -21.83 -1.49 -5.88
C LEU A 266 -22.70 -1.90 -7.09
N ALA A 267 -22.77 -3.20 -7.40
CA ALA A 267 -23.64 -3.72 -8.46
C ALA A 267 -25.11 -3.42 -8.20
N LEU A 268 -25.59 -3.58 -6.96
CA LEU A 268 -26.96 -3.21 -6.58
C LEU A 268 -27.22 -1.72 -6.72
N LEU A 269 -26.26 -0.87 -6.35
CA LEU A 269 -26.35 0.56 -6.53
C LEU A 269 -26.45 0.91 -8.02
N LEU A 270 -25.62 0.34 -8.89
CA LEU A 270 -25.67 0.62 -10.34
C LEU A 270 -26.98 0.19 -11.02
N VAL A 271 -27.64 -0.83 -10.49
CA VAL A 271 -28.88 -1.41 -11.03
C VAL A 271 -30.15 -0.79 -10.45
N HIS A 272 -30.05 -0.01 -9.37
CA HIS A 272 -31.18 0.35 -8.52
C HIS A 272 -32.50 0.74 -9.25
N PRO A 273 -32.53 1.66 -10.23
CA PRO A 273 -33.76 2.01 -10.95
C PRO A 273 -34.08 1.11 -12.14
N LEU A 274 -33.13 0.28 -12.61
CA LEU A 274 -33.44 -0.74 -13.63
C LEU A 274 -34.39 -1.81 -13.08
N LYS A 275 -34.57 -1.89 -11.75
CA LYS A 275 -35.49 -2.84 -11.10
C LYS A 275 -36.95 -2.65 -11.53
N GLU A 276 -37.35 -1.42 -11.88
CA GLU A 276 -38.75 -1.05 -12.13
C GLU A 276 -39.12 -1.10 -13.62
N GLU A 277 -38.22 -0.68 -14.52
CA GLU A 277 -38.48 -0.70 -15.96
C GLU A 277 -37.47 -1.58 -16.71
N ASN A 278 -37.96 -2.65 -17.34
CA ASN A 278 -37.22 -3.49 -18.29
C ASN A 278 -36.04 -4.33 -17.76
N ALA A 279 -35.83 -4.49 -16.44
CA ALA A 279 -34.85 -5.47 -15.94
C ALA A 279 -35.24 -6.92 -16.30
N LYS A 280 -34.27 -7.61 -16.91
CA LYS A 280 -34.33 -9.06 -17.16
C LYS A 280 -34.44 -9.83 -15.84
N SER A 281 -34.97 -11.06 -15.92
CA SER A 281 -35.33 -11.87 -14.74
C SER A 281 -34.18 -12.05 -13.73
N TRP A 282 -32.96 -12.32 -14.19
CA TRP A 282 -31.80 -12.54 -13.30
C TRP A 282 -31.37 -11.30 -12.50
N VAL A 283 -31.60 -10.09 -13.03
CA VAL A 283 -31.27 -8.83 -12.35
C VAL A 283 -32.20 -8.61 -11.15
N LYS A 284 -33.49 -8.94 -11.32
CA LYS A 284 -34.50 -8.90 -10.25
C LYS A 284 -34.22 -9.96 -9.18
N ILE A 285 -33.86 -11.17 -9.62
CA ILE A 285 -33.47 -12.28 -8.72
C ILE A 285 -32.25 -11.88 -7.90
N PHE A 286 -31.17 -11.45 -8.54
CA PHE A 286 -29.96 -10.99 -7.85
C PHE A 286 -30.29 -9.88 -6.84
N SER A 287 -31.05 -8.87 -7.26
CA SER A 287 -31.43 -7.75 -6.40
C SER A 287 -32.21 -8.14 -5.14
N LYS A 288 -33.02 -9.19 -5.22
CA LYS A 288 -33.81 -9.69 -4.09
C LYS A 288 -33.03 -10.69 -3.23
N ALA A 289 -32.22 -11.55 -3.87
CA ALA A 289 -31.51 -12.63 -3.21
C ALA A 289 -30.19 -12.19 -2.56
N PHE A 290 -29.52 -11.16 -3.10
CA PHE A 290 -28.17 -10.77 -2.69
C PHE A 290 -27.98 -10.65 -1.18
N TYR A 291 -28.83 -9.87 -0.50
CA TYR A 291 -28.73 -9.67 0.96
C TYR A 291 -28.91 -10.98 1.73
N TYR A 292 -29.74 -11.92 1.26
CA TYR A 292 -29.88 -13.24 1.86
C TYR A 292 -28.66 -14.12 1.60
N THR A 293 -28.11 -14.11 0.38
CA THR A 293 -26.93 -14.90 0.02
C THR A 293 -25.67 -14.49 0.79
N ILE A 294 -25.62 -13.25 1.27
CA ILE A 294 -24.50 -12.75 2.07
C ILE A 294 -24.55 -13.24 3.52
N ILE A 295 -25.71 -13.62 4.07
CA ILE A 295 -25.83 -14.00 5.49
C ILE A 295 -24.87 -15.14 5.86
N PRO A 296 -24.82 -16.29 5.15
CA PRO A 296 -23.86 -17.36 5.47
C PRO A 296 -22.40 -16.91 5.39
N LEU A 297 -22.08 -16.02 4.45
CA LEU A 297 -20.73 -15.47 4.29
C LEU A 297 -20.35 -14.52 5.44
N ILE A 298 -21.30 -13.73 5.95
CA ILE A 298 -21.09 -12.90 7.14
C ILE A 298 -20.86 -13.78 8.37
N VAL A 299 -21.60 -14.87 8.53
CA VAL A 299 -21.35 -15.83 9.62
C VAL A 299 -19.93 -16.37 9.53
N LEU A 300 -19.49 -16.80 8.33
CA LEU A 300 -18.13 -17.24 8.11
C LEU A 300 -17.09 -16.13 8.39
N LEU A 301 -17.38 -14.88 8.01
CA LEU A 301 -16.53 -13.73 8.29
C LEU A 301 -16.37 -13.49 9.80
N PHE A 302 -17.46 -13.61 10.58
CA PHE A 302 -17.39 -13.52 12.04
C PHE A 302 -16.58 -14.66 12.65
N VAL A 303 -16.80 -15.91 12.21
CA VAL A 303 -15.99 -17.05 12.65
C VAL A 303 -14.51 -16.79 12.37
N ALA A 304 -14.17 -16.37 11.15
CA ALA A 304 -12.79 -16.13 10.75
C ALA A 304 -12.10 -15.04 11.57
N ILE A 305 -12.78 -13.92 11.83
CA ILE A 305 -12.19 -12.81 12.57
C ILE A 305 -12.14 -13.10 14.07
N PHE A 306 -13.15 -13.76 14.65
CA PHE A 306 -13.14 -14.12 16.06
C PHE A 306 -12.06 -15.13 16.40
N THR A 307 -11.80 -16.14 15.55
CA THR A 307 -10.66 -17.04 15.76
C THR A 307 -9.35 -16.27 15.91
N ARG A 308 -9.11 -15.26 15.06
CA ARG A 308 -7.89 -14.43 15.12
C ARG A 308 -7.84 -13.49 16.32
N ILE A 309 -8.98 -12.92 16.70
CA ILE A 309 -9.07 -12.03 17.86
C ILE A 309 -8.87 -12.84 19.16
N LEU A 310 -9.45 -14.03 19.26
CA LEU A 310 -9.32 -14.88 20.44
C LEU A 310 -7.91 -15.45 20.61
N GLU A 311 -7.25 -15.78 19.50
CA GLU A 311 -5.89 -16.33 19.51
C GLU A 311 -4.83 -15.27 19.80
N TYR A 312 -4.96 -14.06 19.24
CA TYR A 312 -3.87 -13.07 19.22
C TYR A 312 -4.26 -11.67 19.74
N GLY A 313 -5.50 -11.48 20.18
CA GLY A 313 -6.06 -10.18 20.57
C GLY A 313 -6.37 -9.25 19.39
N TYR A 314 -6.84 -8.04 19.71
CA TYR A 314 -7.11 -6.99 18.73
C TYR A 314 -5.82 -6.29 18.26
N THR A 315 -5.72 -6.07 16.95
CA THR A 315 -4.82 -5.13 16.27
C THR A 315 -5.65 -4.23 15.37
N GLU A 316 -5.10 -3.14 14.83
CA GLU A 316 -5.85 -2.23 13.95
C GLU A 316 -6.46 -2.97 12.72
N PRO A 317 -5.74 -3.85 11.97
CA PRO A 317 -6.35 -4.64 10.90
C PRO A 317 -7.53 -5.50 11.36
N ARG A 318 -7.38 -6.22 12.49
CA ARG A 318 -8.43 -7.11 12.99
C ARG A 318 -9.65 -6.32 13.46
N TYR A 319 -9.41 -5.15 14.05
CA TYR A 319 -10.46 -4.21 14.43
C TYR A 319 -11.25 -3.74 13.19
N PHE A 320 -10.58 -3.30 12.13
CA PHE A 320 -11.27 -2.84 10.91
C PHE A 320 -12.04 -3.96 10.22
N VAL A 321 -11.50 -5.18 10.15
CA VAL A 321 -12.23 -6.33 9.59
C VAL A 321 -13.48 -6.63 10.41
N PHE A 322 -13.39 -6.64 11.74
CA PHE A 322 -14.53 -6.83 12.62
C PHE A 322 -15.56 -5.71 12.47
N LEU A 323 -15.12 -4.46 12.44
CA LEU A 323 -15.97 -3.28 12.27
C LEU A 323 -16.72 -3.34 10.92
N LEU A 324 -16.05 -3.74 9.85
CA LEU A 324 -16.66 -3.93 8.53
C LEU A 324 -17.63 -5.12 8.52
N ALA A 325 -17.37 -6.19 9.26
CA ALA A 325 -18.32 -7.30 9.43
C ALA A 325 -19.61 -6.85 10.12
N VAL A 326 -19.49 -6.06 11.20
CA VAL A 326 -20.64 -5.46 11.91
C VAL A 326 -21.39 -4.47 11.01
N TRP A 327 -20.66 -3.65 10.24
CA TRP A 327 -21.27 -2.75 9.26
C TRP A 327 -22.03 -3.51 8.18
N LEU A 328 -21.44 -4.56 7.60
CA LEU A 328 -22.10 -5.43 6.61
C LEU A 328 -23.36 -6.08 7.17
N LEU A 329 -23.28 -6.60 8.40
CA LEU A 329 -24.46 -7.13 9.09
C LEU A 329 -25.55 -6.06 9.23
N SER A 330 -25.18 -4.83 9.60
CA SER A 330 -26.11 -3.70 9.70
C SER A 330 -26.76 -3.36 8.35
N ILE A 331 -26.01 -3.40 7.25
CA ILE A 331 -26.53 -3.23 5.89
C ILE A 331 -27.56 -4.33 5.58
N VAL A 332 -27.20 -5.60 5.79
CA VAL A 332 -28.07 -6.74 5.48
C VAL A 332 -29.35 -6.68 6.30
N LEU A 333 -29.27 -6.45 7.61
CA LEU A 333 -30.43 -6.31 8.48
C LEU A 333 -31.31 -5.13 8.06
N TYR A 334 -30.71 -3.99 7.71
CA TYR A 334 -31.45 -2.81 7.25
C TYR A 334 -32.28 -3.10 5.98
N PHE A 335 -31.69 -3.72 4.96
CA PHE A 335 -32.38 -3.99 3.68
C PHE A 335 -33.35 -5.19 3.74
N ILE A 336 -33.15 -6.15 4.65
CA ILE A 336 -34.07 -7.27 4.84
C ILE A 336 -35.29 -6.86 5.68
N LEU A 337 -35.07 -6.15 6.80
CA LEU A 337 -36.13 -5.85 7.76
C LEU A 337 -36.98 -4.63 7.34
N ASN A 338 -36.38 -3.65 6.65
CA ASN A 338 -37.09 -2.43 6.27
C ASN A 338 -37.63 -2.49 4.84
N LYS A 339 -38.97 -2.59 4.72
CA LYS A 339 -39.66 -2.56 3.41
C LYS A 339 -39.49 -1.25 2.63
N LYS A 340 -39.14 -0.15 3.31
CA LYS A 340 -38.84 1.17 2.72
C LYS A 340 -37.37 1.54 2.93
N SER A 341 -36.47 0.59 2.68
CA SER A 341 -35.02 0.80 2.76
C SER A 341 -34.57 1.88 1.79
N ASN A 342 -33.64 2.73 2.21
CA ASN A 342 -33.07 3.80 1.40
C ASN A 342 -31.59 3.54 1.10
N ILE A 343 -31.18 3.62 -0.17
CA ILE A 343 -29.78 3.36 -0.56
C ILE A 343 -28.76 4.35 0.02
N LYS A 344 -29.19 5.53 0.46
CA LYS A 344 -28.32 6.50 1.17
C LYS A 344 -27.74 5.92 2.46
N PHE A 345 -28.41 4.93 3.07
CA PHE A 345 -27.93 4.28 4.28
C PHE A 345 -26.53 3.67 4.10
N ILE A 346 -26.18 3.19 2.90
CA ILE A 346 -24.89 2.54 2.62
C ILE A 346 -23.70 3.48 2.89
N PRO A 347 -23.52 4.59 2.15
CA PRO A 347 -22.39 5.48 2.38
C PRO A 347 -22.49 6.24 3.71
N ILE A 348 -23.69 6.60 4.18
CA ILE A 348 -23.86 7.32 5.46
C ILE A 348 -23.44 6.43 6.64
N SER A 349 -23.92 5.18 6.68
CA SER A 349 -23.54 4.26 7.77
C SER A 349 -22.04 3.96 7.75
N LEU A 350 -21.45 3.73 6.57
CA LEU A 350 -20.01 3.50 6.47
C LEU A 350 -19.20 4.71 6.94
N PHE A 351 -19.66 5.93 6.62
CA PHE A 351 -19.06 7.17 7.10
C PHE A 351 -19.12 7.28 8.63
N VAL A 352 -20.27 6.96 9.24
CA VAL A 352 -20.43 6.95 10.70
C VAL A 352 -19.53 5.91 11.36
N PHE A 353 -19.43 4.70 10.82
CA PHE A 353 -18.53 3.65 11.31
C PHE A 353 -17.06 4.07 11.18
N GLY A 354 -16.68 4.73 10.08
CA GLY A 354 -15.33 5.26 9.90
C GLY A 354 -14.99 6.35 10.92
N ILE A 355 -15.89 7.31 11.19
CA ILE A 355 -15.69 8.31 12.26
C ILE A 355 -15.57 7.62 13.62
N PHE A 356 -16.45 6.66 13.91
CA PHE A 356 -16.42 5.88 15.14
C PHE A 356 -15.06 5.21 15.34
N SER A 357 -14.50 4.62 14.28
CA SER A 357 -13.21 3.93 14.32
C SER A 357 -12.02 4.82 14.67
N LEU A 358 -12.09 6.12 14.35
CA LEU A 358 -11.00 7.06 14.57
C LEU A 358 -11.14 7.83 15.89
N VAL A 359 -12.35 8.30 16.21
CA VAL A 359 -12.55 9.34 17.23
C VAL A 359 -13.22 8.81 18.50
N PHE A 360 -13.97 7.70 18.43
CA PHE A 360 -14.79 7.29 19.57
C PHE A 360 -13.93 7.00 20.81
N PRO A 361 -14.16 7.65 21.96
CA PRO A 361 -13.34 7.44 23.14
C PRO A 361 -13.35 5.97 23.56
N TYR A 362 -12.19 5.44 23.95
CA TYR A 362 -11.99 4.07 24.45
C TYR A 362 -12.24 2.92 23.44
N LEU A 363 -13.15 3.09 22.48
CA LEU A 363 -13.53 2.09 21.47
C LEU A 363 -12.95 2.33 20.07
N ASN A 364 -12.28 3.46 19.82
CA ASN A 364 -11.56 3.65 18.56
C ASN A 364 -10.49 2.57 18.34
N ALA A 365 -10.13 2.36 17.08
CA ALA A 365 -9.23 1.29 16.64
C ALA A 365 -7.91 1.27 17.44
N PHE A 366 -7.32 2.44 17.66
CA PHE A 366 -6.03 2.58 18.33
C PHE A 366 -6.13 2.29 19.84
N SER A 367 -7.20 2.73 20.49
CA SER A 367 -7.43 2.49 21.92
C SER A 367 -7.67 1.01 22.21
N VAL A 368 -8.49 0.36 21.39
CA VAL A 368 -8.80 -1.06 21.52
C VAL A 368 -7.56 -1.91 21.25
N ALA A 369 -6.82 -1.63 20.18
CA ALA A 369 -5.60 -2.36 19.83
C ALA A 369 -4.54 -2.23 20.92
N LYS A 370 -4.25 -1.01 21.41
CA LYS A 370 -3.31 -0.80 22.53
C LYS A 370 -3.71 -1.59 23.77
N ARG A 371 -4.97 -1.48 24.21
CA ARG A 371 -5.45 -2.15 25.42
C ARG A 371 -5.37 -3.67 25.28
N SER A 372 -5.80 -4.21 24.14
CA SER A 372 -5.75 -5.64 23.89
C SER A 372 -4.32 -6.16 23.86
N GLN A 373 -3.40 -5.48 23.17
CA GLN A 373 -2.00 -5.94 23.08
C GLN A 373 -1.26 -5.83 24.42
N LYS A 374 -1.60 -4.85 25.28
CA LYS A 374 -1.11 -4.83 26.68
C LYS A 374 -1.59 -6.04 27.46
N SER A 375 -2.88 -6.36 27.37
CA SER A 375 -3.47 -7.52 28.05
C SER A 375 -2.87 -8.83 27.56
N GLU A 376 -2.69 -9.00 26.24
CA GLU A 376 -2.07 -10.20 25.68
C GLU A 376 -0.59 -10.31 26.06
N LEU A 377 0.15 -9.20 26.14
CA LEU A 377 1.53 -9.23 26.63
C LEU A 377 1.59 -9.68 28.10
N GLN A 378 0.72 -9.13 28.96
CA GLN A 378 0.67 -9.56 30.36
C GLN A 378 0.27 -11.03 30.49
N LYS A 379 -0.70 -11.49 29.68
CA LYS A 379 -1.16 -12.87 29.65
C LYS A 379 -0.03 -13.82 29.28
N ILE A 380 0.68 -13.59 28.16
CA ILE A 380 1.78 -14.48 27.74
C ILE A 380 2.93 -14.50 28.74
N LEU A 381 3.24 -13.35 29.36
CA LEU A 381 4.27 -13.27 30.41
C LEU A 381 3.87 -14.04 31.67
N ASN A 382 2.59 -13.99 32.06
CA ASN A 382 2.08 -14.69 33.25
C ASN A 382 1.90 -16.20 33.03
N GLU A 383 1.36 -16.62 31.89
CA GLU A 383 1.17 -18.04 31.53
C GLU A 383 2.51 -18.77 31.49
N ASN A 384 3.54 -18.12 30.95
CA ASN A 384 4.91 -18.64 30.95
C ASN A 384 5.67 -18.36 32.25
N LYS A 385 5.04 -17.75 33.26
CA LYS A 385 5.62 -17.31 34.55
C LYS A 385 7.00 -16.65 34.37
N LEU A 386 7.07 -15.66 33.48
CA LEU A 386 8.28 -14.94 33.10
C LEU A 386 8.52 -13.70 33.94
N VAL A 387 7.55 -13.25 34.73
CA VAL A 387 7.70 -12.05 35.56
C VAL A 387 8.18 -12.44 36.96
N LYS A 388 9.29 -11.86 37.41
CA LYS A 388 9.80 -11.91 38.79
C LYS A 388 10.03 -10.49 39.28
N GLU A 389 9.45 -10.11 40.43
CA GLU A 389 9.57 -8.76 41.00
C GLU A 389 9.16 -7.63 40.04
N GLY A 390 8.22 -7.91 39.12
CA GLY A 390 7.76 -6.97 38.11
C GLY A 390 8.63 -6.91 36.84
N LYS A 391 9.74 -7.65 36.79
CA LYS A 391 10.68 -7.69 35.66
C LYS A 391 10.65 -9.01 34.91
N ILE A 392 10.93 -8.98 33.61
CA ILE A 392 11.00 -10.19 32.79
C ILE A 392 12.30 -10.95 33.11
N ASN A 393 12.17 -12.21 33.48
CA ASN A 393 13.28 -13.14 33.62
C ASN A 393 13.63 -13.75 32.26
N PHE A 394 14.56 -13.11 31.55
CA PHE A 394 15.07 -13.55 30.26
C PHE A 394 15.89 -14.86 30.30
N GLN A 395 16.29 -15.32 31.50
CA GLN A 395 17.03 -16.58 31.69
C GLN A 395 16.12 -17.81 31.74
N LYS A 396 14.80 -17.62 31.67
CA LYS A 396 13.87 -18.73 31.74
C LYS A 396 13.78 -19.44 30.40
N ASN A 397 13.79 -20.78 30.44
CA ASN A 397 13.58 -21.60 29.26
C ASN A 397 12.16 -21.40 28.72
N ILE A 398 12.06 -20.93 27.48
CA ILE A 398 10.80 -20.76 26.74
C ILE A 398 10.97 -21.26 25.32
N THR A 399 9.87 -21.30 24.56
CA THR A 399 9.92 -21.66 23.15
C THR A 399 10.24 -20.42 22.29
N ASP A 400 10.85 -20.61 21.12
CA ASP A 400 11.08 -19.49 20.18
C ASP A 400 9.79 -18.78 19.78
N ALA A 401 8.68 -19.53 19.65
CA ALA A 401 7.37 -18.94 19.37
C ALA A 401 6.93 -17.93 20.44
N VAL A 402 7.13 -18.25 21.73
CA VAL A 402 6.80 -17.35 22.85
C VAL A 402 7.73 -16.13 22.85
N ALA A 403 9.03 -16.33 22.63
CA ALA A 403 10.01 -15.23 22.56
C ALA A 403 9.64 -14.25 21.43
N ASN A 404 9.34 -14.78 20.24
CA ASN A 404 8.93 -13.99 19.08
C ASN A 404 7.62 -13.24 19.32
N GLU A 405 6.65 -13.88 19.95
CA GLU A 405 5.38 -13.23 20.25
C GLU A 405 5.54 -12.09 21.26
N ILE A 406 6.36 -12.27 22.30
CA ILE A 406 6.69 -11.19 23.26
C ILE A 406 7.38 -10.03 22.53
N ALA A 407 8.41 -10.32 21.73
CA ALA A 407 9.16 -9.32 20.96
C ALA A 407 8.25 -8.51 20.03
N ASN A 408 7.36 -9.18 19.27
CA ASN A 408 6.40 -8.54 18.38
C ASN A 408 5.44 -7.62 19.16
N LYS A 409 4.98 -8.03 20.35
CA LYS A 409 4.12 -7.18 21.18
C LYS A 409 4.88 -5.98 21.77
N PHE A 410 6.17 -6.12 22.10
CA PHE A 410 7.03 -5.02 22.52
C PHE A 410 7.19 -3.99 21.41
N GLU A 411 7.56 -4.41 20.20
CA GLU A 411 7.65 -3.54 19.02
C GLU A 411 6.31 -2.83 18.76
N PHE A 412 5.22 -3.59 18.71
CA PHE A 412 3.87 -3.06 18.49
C PHE A 412 3.57 -1.95 19.51
N LEU A 413 3.73 -2.21 20.80
CA LEU A 413 3.42 -1.24 21.85
C LEU A 413 4.37 -0.03 21.84
N ALA A 414 5.64 -0.22 21.49
CA ALA A 414 6.62 0.86 21.32
C ALA A 414 6.22 1.82 20.18
N GLN A 415 5.84 1.29 19.01
CA GLN A 415 5.33 2.08 17.88
C GLN A 415 4.06 2.89 18.24
N ARG A 416 3.31 2.44 19.26
CA ARG A 416 2.12 3.12 19.79
C ARG A 416 2.40 3.96 21.06
N LYS A 417 3.66 4.37 21.26
CA LYS A 417 4.11 5.24 22.37
C LYS A 417 3.74 4.71 23.75
N GLN A 418 3.84 3.40 23.96
CA GLN A 418 3.56 2.76 25.25
C GLN A 418 4.85 2.44 26.05
N GLN A 419 5.85 3.31 25.95
CA GLN A 419 7.16 3.14 26.60
C GLN A 419 7.03 2.94 28.11
N ASP A 420 6.27 3.79 28.81
CA ASP A 420 6.13 3.71 30.28
C ASP A 420 5.64 2.32 30.74
N PHE A 421 4.72 1.73 29.98
CA PHE A 421 4.21 0.39 30.25
C PHE A 421 5.28 -0.68 30.01
N LEU A 422 6.03 -0.58 28.91
CA LEU A 422 7.08 -1.54 28.55
C LEU A 422 8.28 -1.47 29.50
N SER A 423 8.73 -0.27 29.84
CA SER A 423 9.84 -0.02 30.78
C SER A 423 9.57 -0.63 32.16
N GLY A 424 8.30 -0.74 32.56
CA GLY A 424 7.89 -1.41 33.78
C GLY A 424 8.44 -2.85 33.88
N PHE A 425 8.58 -3.54 32.76
CA PHE A 425 9.02 -4.94 32.68
C PHE A 425 10.53 -5.13 32.49
N LEU A 426 11.31 -4.06 32.29
CA LEU A 426 12.71 -4.12 31.90
C LEU A 426 13.65 -3.59 32.99
N GLU A 427 14.89 -4.09 33.03
CA GLU A 427 15.95 -3.54 33.88
C GLU A 427 16.43 -2.17 33.38
N LYS A 428 17.16 -1.42 34.22
CA LYS A 428 17.55 -0.02 33.91
C LYS A 428 18.34 0.14 32.62
N GLU A 429 19.25 -0.79 32.33
CA GLU A 429 20.03 -0.81 31.08
C GLU A 429 19.11 -0.98 29.85
N ASP A 430 18.15 -1.90 29.96
CA ASP A 430 17.20 -2.22 28.89
C ASP A 430 16.16 -1.14 28.67
N GLN A 431 15.81 -0.39 29.73
CA GLN A 431 14.97 0.80 29.61
C GLN A 431 15.66 1.89 28.78
N ASN A 432 16.97 2.07 28.94
CA ASN A 432 17.74 3.05 28.16
C ASN A 432 17.80 2.64 26.69
N ASN A 433 18.11 1.37 26.41
CA ASN A 433 18.11 0.86 25.03
C ASN A 433 16.72 0.97 24.38
N LEU A 434 15.64 0.59 25.10
CA LEU A 434 14.28 0.78 24.62
C LEU A 434 13.98 2.26 24.30
N ALA A 435 14.36 3.18 25.18
CA ALA A 435 14.17 4.61 24.98
C ALA A 435 14.95 5.12 23.76
N GLU A 436 16.20 4.68 23.59
CA GLU A 436 17.06 5.05 22.46
C GLU A 436 16.49 4.54 21.12
N ASN A 437 16.04 3.29 21.06
CA ASN A 437 15.40 2.72 19.89
C ASN A 437 14.09 3.44 19.54
N ILE A 438 13.27 3.81 20.54
CA ILE A 438 12.04 4.59 20.31
C ILE A 438 12.39 6.00 19.80
N VAL A 439 13.38 6.66 20.40
CA VAL A 439 13.80 8.02 19.99
C VAL A 439 14.42 8.01 18.60
N SER A 440 15.18 6.98 18.23
CA SER A 440 15.77 6.84 16.90
C SER A 440 14.76 6.40 15.83
N GLY A 441 13.61 5.82 16.23
CA GLY A 441 12.61 5.27 15.33
C GLY A 441 12.94 3.86 14.83
N ASN A 442 13.95 3.21 15.41
CA ASN A 442 14.41 1.87 15.05
C ASN A 442 13.58 0.79 15.78
N PHE A 443 12.28 0.72 15.48
CA PHE A 443 11.36 -0.21 16.16
C PHE A 443 11.72 -1.68 15.91
N TRP A 444 12.30 -2.03 14.76
CA TRP A 444 12.80 -3.37 14.46
C TRP A 444 13.89 -3.84 15.43
N ASN A 445 14.75 -2.93 15.88
CA ASN A 445 15.78 -3.27 16.88
C ASN A 445 15.14 -3.66 18.21
N ILE A 446 14.01 -3.07 18.59
CA ILE A 446 13.29 -3.44 19.82
C ILE A 446 12.84 -4.90 19.74
N GLN A 447 12.31 -5.33 18.60
CA GLN A 447 11.92 -6.72 18.38
C GLN A 447 13.14 -7.64 18.55
N TYR A 448 14.24 -7.35 17.84
CA TYR A 448 15.46 -8.15 17.87
C TYR A 448 16.09 -8.21 19.28
N ASP A 449 16.20 -7.06 19.96
CA ASP A 449 16.79 -6.95 21.29
C ASP A 449 16.02 -7.78 22.32
N ILE A 450 14.68 -7.68 22.31
CA ILE A 450 13.83 -8.47 23.21
C ILE A 450 13.91 -9.96 22.88
N GLN A 451 13.90 -10.33 21.60
CA GLN A 451 13.95 -11.72 21.15
C GLN A 451 15.28 -12.40 21.52
N ASN A 452 16.42 -11.69 21.40
CA ASN A 452 17.74 -12.24 21.66
C ASN A 452 18.13 -12.26 23.14
N LYS A 453 17.44 -11.49 23.98
CA LYS A 453 17.61 -11.58 25.42
C LYS A 453 17.17 -12.92 25.98
N PHE A 454 16.20 -13.60 25.38
CA PHE A 454 15.86 -14.97 25.75
C PHE A 454 16.96 -15.93 25.26
N ILE A 455 17.85 -16.32 26.17
CA ILE A 455 19.05 -17.12 25.86
C ILE A 455 18.70 -18.61 25.67
N HIS A 456 17.75 -19.11 26.45
CA HIS A 456 17.38 -20.53 26.47
C HIS A 456 16.07 -20.76 25.75
N LYS A 457 16.13 -20.85 24.42
CA LYS A 457 14.97 -21.09 23.57
C LYS A 457 14.94 -22.52 23.08
N SER A 458 13.80 -23.20 23.27
CA SER A 458 13.55 -24.50 22.66
C SER A 458 12.90 -24.31 21.29
N ASP A 459 13.54 -24.87 20.28
CA ASP A 459 13.11 -24.80 18.89
C ASP A 459 11.76 -25.53 18.73
N THR A 460 10.69 -24.76 18.58
CA THR A 460 9.32 -25.29 18.40
C THR A 460 8.91 -25.35 16.95
N GLN A 461 9.63 -24.62 16.09
CA GLN A 461 9.54 -24.81 14.67
C GLN A 461 10.61 -25.83 14.31
N LYS A 462 10.27 -26.85 13.51
CA LYS A 462 11.28 -27.35 12.57
C LYS A 462 11.73 -26.10 11.85
N ALA A 463 12.91 -25.56 12.19
CA ALA A 463 13.48 -24.42 11.50
C ALA A 463 13.19 -24.65 10.03
N SER A 464 12.39 -23.77 9.44
CA SER A 464 12.22 -23.78 8.00
C SER A 464 13.61 -23.45 7.49
N GLN A 465 14.42 -24.51 7.27
CA GLN A 465 15.86 -24.41 7.13
C GLN A 465 16.08 -23.42 6.00
N TYR A 466 16.51 -22.21 6.35
CA TYR A 466 17.13 -21.35 5.38
C TYR A 466 18.30 -22.16 4.86
N GLU A 467 18.18 -22.67 3.63
CA GLU A 467 19.31 -23.28 2.96
C GLU A 467 20.26 -22.12 2.63
N ARG A 468 21.12 -21.82 3.60
CA ARG A 468 22.18 -20.83 3.49
C ARG A 468 23.47 -21.56 3.22
N LEU A 469 24.08 -21.26 2.09
CA LEU A 469 25.42 -21.69 1.73
C LEU A 469 26.31 -20.46 1.67
N VAL A 470 27.39 -20.46 2.44
CA VAL A 470 28.43 -19.43 2.42
C VAL A 470 29.72 -20.07 1.91
N ILE A 471 30.20 -19.64 0.75
CA ILE A 471 31.49 -20.07 0.19
C ILE A 471 32.50 -18.96 0.50
N ASN A 472 33.52 -19.25 1.29
CA ASN A 472 34.58 -18.31 1.66
C ASN A 472 35.89 -18.68 0.97
N SER A 473 36.61 -17.66 0.49
CA SER A 473 37.99 -17.82 0.02
C SER A 473 38.97 -17.97 1.20
N GLU A 474 39.88 -18.94 1.14
CA GLU A 474 40.97 -19.12 2.10
C GLU A 474 42.11 -18.11 1.90
N LYS A 475 42.25 -17.58 0.67
CA LYS A 475 43.22 -16.53 0.38
C LYS A 475 42.88 -15.23 1.10
N GLN A 476 43.74 -14.85 2.03
CA GLN A 476 43.72 -13.55 2.70
C GLN A 476 44.54 -12.48 1.94
N ALA A 477 45.49 -12.90 1.10
CA ALA A 477 46.31 -12.02 0.27
C ALA A 477 46.13 -12.36 -1.22
N LEU A 478 46.18 -11.34 -2.08
CA LEU A 478 46.00 -11.46 -3.53
C LEU A 478 47.35 -11.29 -4.23
N GLU A 479 47.74 -12.28 -5.04
CA GLU A 479 48.88 -12.17 -5.94
C GLU A 479 48.49 -11.36 -7.18
N ILE A 480 49.22 -10.28 -7.46
CA ILE A 480 48.91 -9.36 -8.56
C ILE A 480 50.03 -9.25 -9.60
N GLU A 481 51.07 -10.09 -9.51
CA GLU A 481 52.31 -9.96 -10.30
C GLU A 481 52.09 -9.96 -11.82
N ASN A 482 51.04 -10.66 -12.29
CA ASN A 482 50.69 -10.76 -13.71
C ASN A 482 49.66 -9.73 -14.20
N TYR A 483 49.22 -8.82 -13.33
CA TYR A 483 48.15 -7.85 -13.61
C TYR A 483 48.66 -6.42 -13.39
N ARG A 484 48.27 -5.51 -14.27
CA ARG A 484 48.74 -4.12 -14.25
C ARG A 484 47.90 -3.24 -13.33
N TYR A 485 46.61 -3.53 -13.20
CA TYR A 485 45.68 -2.73 -12.40
C TYR A 485 44.88 -3.60 -11.44
N PHE A 486 44.55 -3.01 -10.29
CA PHE A 486 43.66 -3.56 -9.27
C PHE A 486 42.60 -2.52 -8.93
N ILE A 487 41.33 -2.94 -8.91
CA ILE A 487 40.20 -2.08 -8.55
C ILE A 487 39.28 -2.85 -7.60
N GLU A 488 38.91 -2.23 -6.49
CA GLU A 488 37.87 -2.76 -5.60
C GLU A 488 36.49 -2.21 -5.98
N PHE A 489 35.50 -3.10 -6.09
CA PHE A 489 34.09 -2.75 -6.24
C PHE A 489 33.29 -3.30 -5.04
N PRO A 490 32.93 -2.45 -4.07
CA PRO A 490 31.92 -2.79 -3.07
C PRO A 490 30.59 -3.11 -3.78
N ARG A 491 29.82 -4.10 -3.30
CA ARG A 491 28.59 -4.54 -3.99
C ARG A 491 27.57 -3.42 -4.30
N TYR A 492 27.44 -2.44 -3.42
CA TYR A 492 26.47 -1.35 -3.60
C TYR A 492 27.05 -0.12 -4.32
N ASP A 493 28.30 -0.18 -4.75
CA ASP A 493 28.96 0.90 -5.50
C ASP A 493 28.66 0.74 -7.00
N LEU A 494 27.75 1.58 -7.50
CA LEU A 494 27.32 1.58 -8.91
C LEU A 494 28.16 2.54 -9.78
N GLU A 495 29.20 3.16 -9.23
CA GLU A 495 30.04 4.12 -9.95
C GLU A 495 31.08 3.43 -10.85
N ALA A 496 31.35 4.05 -12.00
CA ALA A 496 32.39 3.57 -12.91
C ALA A 496 33.77 4.04 -12.41
N LYS A 497 34.77 3.16 -12.47
CA LYS A 497 36.14 3.42 -12.02
C LYS A 497 37.10 3.48 -13.20
N SER A 498 37.86 4.56 -13.29
CA SER A 498 38.78 4.82 -14.41
C SER A 498 40.16 4.23 -14.13
N ILE A 499 40.76 3.53 -15.10
CA ILE A 499 42.17 3.10 -15.02
C ILE A 499 43.13 4.05 -15.75
N ASN A 500 42.60 4.83 -16.69
CA ASN A 500 43.30 5.89 -17.42
C ASN A 500 42.26 6.92 -17.93
N THR A 501 42.68 7.91 -18.72
CA THR A 501 41.80 8.95 -19.26
C THR A 501 40.72 8.45 -20.23
N ASN A 502 40.90 7.26 -20.80
CA ASN A 502 40.06 6.71 -21.88
C ASN A 502 39.25 5.47 -21.45
N ASP A 503 39.66 4.77 -20.40
CA ASP A 503 39.10 3.46 -20.02
C ASP A 503 38.53 3.45 -18.59
N GLN A 504 37.23 3.17 -18.52
CA GLN A 504 36.43 3.06 -17.31
C GLN A 504 35.74 1.71 -17.23
N PHE A 505 35.79 1.09 -16.06
CA PHE A 505 35.15 -0.18 -15.75
C PHE A 505 33.99 0.03 -14.79
N LYS A 506 32.89 -0.68 -15.02
CA LYS A 506 31.74 -0.74 -14.13
C LYS A 506 31.30 -2.18 -13.97
N ILE A 507 30.87 -2.55 -12.76
CA ILE A 507 30.26 -3.84 -12.48
C ILE A 507 28.78 -3.63 -12.17
N ILE A 508 27.92 -4.44 -12.78
CA ILE A 508 26.48 -4.47 -12.49
C ILE A 508 26.10 -5.93 -12.23
N ASP A 509 25.54 -6.20 -11.04
CA ASP A 509 25.04 -7.52 -10.67
C ASP A 509 23.51 -7.54 -10.62
N ASP A 510 22.92 -8.60 -11.17
CA ASP A 510 21.56 -9.05 -10.88
C ASP A 510 21.60 -10.56 -10.65
N LEU A 511 22.21 -10.94 -9.53
CA LEU A 511 22.41 -12.33 -9.17
C LEU A 511 21.14 -12.98 -8.60
N SER A 512 20.17 -12.18 -8.14
CA SER A 512 18.95 -12.68 -7.50
C SER A 512 17.78 -12.87 -8.48
N GLY A 513 17.71 -12.08 -9.56
CA GLY A 513 16.69 -12.22 -10.61
C GLY A 513 17.16 -13.08 -11.78
N HIS A 514 18.18 -12.60 -12.48
CA HIS A 514 18.61 -13.16 -13.76
C HIS A 514 19.94 -13.92 -13.74
N LEU A 515 20.60 -14.01 -12.58
CA LEU A 515 21.91 -14.67 -12.44
C LEU A 515 22.97 -14.04 -13.36
N SER A 516 22.95 -12.71 -13.47
CA SER A 516 23.80 -11.91 -14.35
C SER A 516 24.85 -11.16 -13.53
N LEU A 517 26.10 -11.14 -13.99
CA LEU A 517 27.17 -10.30 -13.46
C LEU A 517 27.96 -9.70 -14.62
N LYS A 518 27.65 -8.44 -14.94
CA LYS A 518 28.23 -7.75 -16.09
C LYS A 518 29.41 -6.88 -15.68
N VAL A 519 30.52 -7.05 -16.38
CA VAL A 519 31.62 -6.09 -16.38
C VAL A 519 31.57 -5.28 -17.67
N ILE A 520 31.48 -3.96 -17.53
CA ILE A 520 31.25 -3.02 -18.63
C ILE A 520 32.49 -2.14 -18.77
N LEU A 521 33.03 -2.06 -19.99
CA LEU A 521 34.10 -1.16 -20.38
C LEU A 521 33.52 -0.01 -21.22
N ASN A 522 33.74 1.23 -20.78
CA ASN A 522 33.37 2.47 -21.48
C ASN A 522 31.91 2.52 -21.93
N SER A 523 30.99 1.87 -21.19
CA SER A 523 29.56 1.75 -21.54
C SER A 523 29.26 1.17 -22.93
N THR A 524 30.24 0.51 -23.58
CA THR A 524 30.13 0.06 -24.99
C THR A 524 30.43 -1.43 -25.15
N LYS A 525 31.38 -1.97 -24.38
CA LYS A 525 31.69 -3.41 -24.37
C LYS A 525 31.29 -3.98 -23.02
N GLU A 526 30.67 -5.15 -23.01
CA GLU A 526 30.32 -5.86 -21.78
C GLU A 526 30.63 -7.35 -21.89
N VAL A 527 30.91 -7.96 -20.75
CA VAL A 527 30.96 -9.41 -20.60
C VAL A 527 30.15 -9.83 -19.39
N ASP A 528 29.32 -10.86 -19.55
CA ASP A 528 28.49 -11.41 -18.48
C ASP A 528 29.11 -12.71 -17.95
N LEU A 529 29.51 -12.68 -16.68
CA LEU A 529 30.13 -13.77 -15.95
C LEU A 529 29.11 -14.57 -15.12
N GLY A 530 27.83 -14.19 -15.17
CA GLY A 530 26.72 -14.87 -14.52
C GLY A 530 26.67 -16.40 -14.73
N PRO A 531 26.84 -16.91 -15.96
CA PRO A 531 26.87 -18.36 -16.22
C PRO A 531 27.99 -19.10 -15.47
N MET A 532 29.15 -18.46 -15.28
CA MET A 532 30.27 -19.06 -14.54
C MET A 532 29.97 -19.12 -13.04
N ILE A 533 29.27 -18.12 -12.50
CA ILE A 533 28.76 -18.14 -11.11
C ILE A 533 27.76 -19.27 -10.92
N ALA A 534 26.83 -19.46 -11.87
CA ALA A 534 25.89 -20.57 -11.84
C ALA A 534 26.61 -21.93 -11.82
N GLN A 535 27.67 -22.09 -12.62
CA GLN A 535 28.49 -23.30 -12.66
C GLN A 535 29.26 -23.52 -11.34
N LEU A 536 29.83 -22.45 -10.75
CA LEU A 536 30.49 -22.49 -9.44
C LEU A 536 29.53 -22.97 -8.36
N LEU A 537 28.33 -22.38 -8.29
CA LEU A 537 27.31 -22.73 -7.29
C LEU A 537 26.76 -24.15 -7.48
N LYS A 538 26.69 -24.64 -8.72
CA LYS A 538 26.28 -26.01 -9.03
C LYS A 538 27.22 -27.07 -8.43
N LYS A 539 28.52 -26.77 -8.31
CA LYS A 539 29.50 -27.66 -7.66
C LYS A 539 29.21 -27.91 -6.17
N TYR A 540 28.47 -27.00 -5.53
CA TYR A 540 28.12 -27.06 -4.11
C TYR A 540 26.62 -27.21 -3.89
N GLU A 541 25.89 -27.67 -4.91
CA GLU A 541 24.47 -27.92 -4.82
C GLU A 541 24.15 -28.95 -3.72
N GLY A 542 23.11 -28.66 -2.91
CA GLY A 542 22.73 -29.50 -1.76
C GLY A 542 23.61 -29.34 -0.51
N LYS A 543 24.66 -28.50 -0.53
CA LYS A 543 25.43 -28.17 0.67
C LYS A 543 24.86 -26.95 1.39
N THR A 544 24.94 -26.96 2.71
CA THR A 544 24.49 -25.89 3.61
C THR A 544 25.59 -25.55 4.62
N GLY A 545 25.56 -24.34 5.18
CA GLY A 545 26.58 -23.84 6.11
C GLY A 545 27.75 -23.14 5.40
N THR A 546 28.87 -23.03 6.10
CA THR A 546 30.07 -22.36 5.58
C THR A 546 31.05 -23.38 5.00
N ILE A 547 31.50 -23.15 3.78
CA ILE A 547 32.51 -23.94 3.07
C ILE A 547 33.67 -23.02 2.73
N THR A 548 34.89 -23.50 2.91
CA THR A 548 36.09 -22.80 2.45
C THR A 548 36.59 -23.38 1.15
N VAL A 549 37.08 -22.51 0.26
CA VAL A 549 37.70 -22.88 -1.01
C VAL A 549 39.01 -22.09 -1.17
N PRO A 550 40.00 -22.60 -1.91
CA PRO A 550 41.28 -21.90 -2.05
C PRO A 550 41.14 -20.46 -2.58
N GLU A 551 40.30 -20.27 -3.59
CA GLU A 551 40.00 -18.97 -4.21
C GLU A 551 38.62 -19.03 -4.87
N ILE A 552 37.89 -17.91 -4.88
CA ILE A 552 36.70 -17.72 -5.72
C ILE A 552 37.07 -16.69 -6.78
N SER A 553 37.36 -17.13 -7.99
CA SER A 553 37.72 -16.24 -9.07
C SER A 553 37.11 -16.62 -10.41
N LEU A 554 36.90 -15.61 -11.25
CA LEU A 554 36.34 -15.71 -12.59
C LEU A 554 37.23 -14.92 -13.54
N GLU A 555 37.55 -15.49 -14.70
CA GLU A 555 38.44 -14.87 -15.69
C GLU A 555 37.73 -14.79 -17.04
N SER A 556 37.92 -13.69 -17.76
CA SER A 556 37.43 -13.52 -19.13
C SER A 556 38.19 -12.39 -19.83
N ASP A 557 38.07 -12.33 -21.15
CA ASP A 557 38.55 -11.19 -21.95
C ASP A 557 37.43 -10.15 -22.11
N LEU A 558 37.78 -8.87 -22.02
CA LEU A 558 36.88 -7.72 -22.25
C LEU A 558 37.60 -6.64 -23.07
N GLY A 559 37.27 -6.57 -24.36
CA GLY A 559 37.95 -5.65 -25.27
C GLY A 559 39.40 -6.04 -25.47
N ASN A 560 40.34 -5.16 -25.09
CA ASN A 560 41.78 -5.41 -25.20
C ASN A 560 42.39 -5.87 -23.86
N TYR A 561 41.57 -6.13 -22.86
CA TYR A 561 42.00 -6.47 -21.51
C TYR A 561 41.65 -7.91 -21.17
N HIS A 562 42.55 -8.56 -20.44
CA HIS A 562 42.23 -9.78 -19.73
C HIS A 562 41.85 -9.44 -18.29
N ILE A 563 40.65 -9.81 -17.86
CA ILE A 563 40.11 -9.46 -16.55
C ILE A 563 39.95 -10.69 -15.65
N LYS A 564 40.26 -10.51 -14.37
CA LYS A 564 40.04 -11.50 -13.31
C LYS A 564 39.27 -10.88 -12.16
N LEU A 565 38.10 -11.42 -11.85
CA LEU A 565 37.31 -11.06 -10.68
C LEU A 565 37.63 -12.03 -9.55
N ILE A 566 37.84 -11.50 -8.35
CA ILE A 566 38.09 -12.29 -7.14
C ILE A 566 37.09 -11.89 -6.07
N PHE A 567 36.41 -12.88 -5.51
CA PHE A 567 35.38 -12.69 -4.48
C PHE A 567 35.92 -13.18 -3.13
N LYS A 568 35.71 -12.38 -2.08
CA LYS A 568 36.03 -12.80 -0.71
C LYS A 568 35.08 -13.91 -0.25
N ASN A 569 33.80 -13.77 -0.58
CA ASN A 569 32.77 -14.74 -0.30
C ASN A 569 31.68 -14.72 -1.37
N MET A 570 30.90 -15.79 -1.39
CA MET A 570 29.67 -15.89 -2.17
C MET A 570 28.62 -16.60 -1.33
N ILE A 571 27.46 -15.98 -1.23
CA ILE A 571 26.36 -16.41 -0.35
C ILE A 571 25.16 -16.74 -1.21
N LYS A 572 24.59 -17.92 -0.99
CA LYS A 572 23.32 -18.36 -1.58
C LYS A 572 22.34 -18.65 -0.46
N GLU A 573 21.19 -17.99 -0.50
CA GLU A 573 20.12 -18.13 0.48
C GLU A 573 18.83 -18.51 -0.22
N LYS A 574 18.24 -19.63 0.18
CA LYS A 574 16.92 -20.04 -0.31
C LYS A 574 15.90 -19.92 0.81
N ASN A 575 14.94 -19.01 0.62
CA ASN A 575 13.80 -18.88 1.49
C ASN A 575 12.74 -19.92 1.09
N PRO A 576 12.15 -20.68 2.04
CA PRO A 576 11.09 -21.66 1.75
C PRO A 576 9.84 -21.06 1.07
N TYR A 577 9.62 -19.75 1.20
CA TYR A 577 8.49 -19.05 0.58
C TYR A 577 8.79 -18.49 -0.81
N ASP A 578 10.06 -18.51 -1.24
CA ASP A 578 10.51 -17.93 -2.49
C ASP A 578 10.90 -19.03 -3.49
N LYS A 579 10.53 -18.85 -4.77
CA LYS A 579 10.84 -19.87 -5.79
C LYS A 579 12.32 -19.90 -6.14
N ASN A 580 13.00 -18.75 -6.01
CA ASN A 580 14.38 -18.56 -6.38
C ASN A 580 15.26 -18.38 -5.13
N ALA A 581 16.52 -18.80 -5.23
CA ALA A 581 17.51 -18.50 -4.21
C ALA A 581 18.11 -17.11 -4.47
N THR A 582 18.23 -16.31 -3.42
CA THR A 582 18.95 -15.03 -3.43
C THR A 582 20.44 -15.33 -3.42
N ILE A 583 21.19 -14.75 -4.36
CA ILE A 583 22.64 -14.91 -4.45
C ILE A 583 23.29 -13.54 -4.30
N TYR A 584 24.34 -13.46 -3.49
CA TYR A 584 25.08 -12.22 -3.26
C TYR A 584 26.52 -12.44 -2.80
N TYR A 585 27.31 -11.37 -2.80
CA TYR A 585 28.70 -11.31 -2.32
C TYR A 585 28.92 -10.00 -1.54
N ASP A 586 30.00 -9.90 -0.77
CA ASP A 586 30.34 -8.65 -0.06
C ASP A 586 31.08 -7.66 -0.98
N ASN A 587 32.34 -7.96 -1.31
CA ASN A 587 33.18 -7.16 -2.20
C ASN A 587 33.73 -8.03 -3.34
N VAL A 588 33.93 -7.40 -4.51
CA VAL A 588 34.61 -8.02 -5.64
C VAL A 588 35.83 -7.19 -6.04
N TYR A 589 36.95 -7.88 -6.25
CA TYR A 589 38.20 -7.29 -6.71
C TYR A 589 38.38 -7.58 -8.19
N LEU A 590 38.64 -6.54 -8.99
CA LEU A 590 38.91 -6.65 -10.42
C LEU A 590 40.41 -6.43 -10.68
N LEU A 591 41.06 -7.46 -11.21
CA LEU A 591 42.42 -7.41 -11.72
C LEU A 591 42.38 -7.31 -13.25
N ILE A 592 43.24 -6.47 -13.82
CA ILE A 592 43.24 -6.17 -15.26
C ILE A 592 44.67 -6.27 -15.80
N LYS A 593 44.84 -7.06 -16.86
CA LYS A 593 46.10 -7.25 -17.58
C LYS A 593 46.03 -6.62 -18.96
#